data_AF-A0A7Y4TQD8-F1
#
_entry.id   AF-A0A7Y4TQD8-F1
#
_cell.length_a   1.000
_cell.length_b   1.000
_cell.length_c   1.000
_cell.angle_alpha   90.00
_cell.angle_beta   90.00
_cell.angle_gamma   90.00
#
_symmetry.space_group_name_H-M   'P 1'
#
loop_
_entity.id
_entity.type
_entity.pdbx_description
1 polymer ?
#
loop_
_entity_poly.entity_id
_entity_poly.type
_entity_poly.pdbx_seq_one_letter_code
_entity_poly.pdbx_strand_id
1 'polypeptide(L)'
;MSDLNFYVLAIFAPILILIGILGFVLPKEKSLTSGAPAYNVFHIIFGVIGLIIVYGGNATAIRSFNIGFGMIDLYQAAASFAHIFPEKQFQWTRADDVLHIVIGAALVLIGILG
;
A
#
# COMPACT_ATOMS: atom_id res chain seq x y z
N MET A 1 -11.83 20.17 -7.50
CA MET A 1 -10.58 19.39 -7.28
C MET A 1 -9.98 19.77 -5.93
N SER A 2 -10.75 19.63 -4.86
CA SER A 2 -10.30 19.82 -3.47
C SER A 2 -10.67 18.57 -2.68
N ASP A 3 -10.34 17.42 -3.25
CA ASP A 3 -10.68 16.12 -2.69
C ASP A 3 -9.39 15.54 -2.12
N LEU A 4 -9.36 15.36 -0.80
CA LEU A 4 -8.19 14.84 -0.10
C LEU A 4 -7.81 13.46 -0.66
N ASN A 5 -8.80 12.68 -1.11
CA ASN A 5 -8.57 11.36 -1.72
C ASN A 5 -7.73 11.45 -2.99
N PHE A 6 -7.97 12.46 -3.82
CA PHE A 6 -7.22 12.64 -5.07
C PHE A 6 -5.74 12.89 -4.77
N TYR A 7 -5.44 13.86 -3.91
CA TYR A 7 -4.05 14.21 -3.60
C TYR A 7 -3.31 13.07 -2.91
N VAL A 8 -3.98 12.38 -1.99
CA VAL A 8 -3.41 11.23 -1.30
C VAL A 8 -3.08 10.13 -2.30
N LEU A 9 -4.00 9.74 -3.18
CA LEU A 9 -3.72 8.70 -4.16
C LEU A 9 -2.67 9.14 -5.20
N ALA A 10 -2.71 10.40 -5.64
CA ALA A 10 -1.76 10.95 -6.62
C ALA A 10 -0.31 10.94 -6.10
N ILE A 11 -0.10 11.07 -4.79
CA ILE A 11 1.22 11.00 -4.16
C ILE A 11 1.56 9.56 -3.78
N PHE A 12 0.61 8.84 -3.20
CA PHE A 12 0.82 7.49 -2.66
C PHE A 12 1.10 6.46 -3.76
N ALA A 13 0.42 6.53 -4.89
CA ALA A 13 0.60 5.59 -6.00
C ALA A 13 2.05 5.58 -6.56
N PRO A 14 2.68 6.73 -6.86
CA PRO A 14 4.11 6.77 -7.17
C PRO A 14 5.01 6.19 -6.07
N ILE A 15 4.70 6.48 -4.80
CA ILE A 15 5.47 5.97 -3.66
C ILE A 15 5.41 4.44 -3.60
N LEU A 16 4.25 3.83 -3.81
CA LEU A 16 4.10 2.37 -3.87
C LEU A 16 5.02 1.76 -4.95
N ILE A 17 5.03 2.35 -6.15
CA ILE A 17 5.90 1.88 -7.24
C ILE A 17 7.37 1.99 -6.83
N LEU A 18 7.78 3.16 -6.29
CA LEU A 18 9.16 3.40 -5.87
C LEU A 18 9.60 2.42 -4.79
N ILE A 19 8.78 2.18 -3.76
CA ILE A 19 9.08 1.22 -2.69
C ILE A 19 9.20 -0.19 -3.25
N GLY A 20 8.28 -0.61 -4.13
CA GLY A 20 8.34 -1.93 -4.76
C GLY A 20 9.60 -2.13 -5.61
N ILE A 21 10.02 -1.10 -6.36
CA ILE A 21 11.30 -1.13 -7.11
C ILE A 21 12.49 -1.19 -6.16
N LEU A 22 12.52 -0.34 -5.12
CA LEU A 22 13.60 -0.31 -4.14
C LEU A 22 13.75 -1.65 -3.41
N GLY A 23 12.65 -2.35 -3.13
CA GLY A 23 12.67 -3.69 -2.53
C GLY A 23 13.41 -4.76 -3.36
N PHE A 24 13.57 -4.55 -4.67
CA PHE A 24 14.40 -5.43 -5.53
C PHE A 24 15.87 -5.01 -5.60
N VAL A 25 16.16 -3.74 -5.33
CA VAL A 25 17.48 -3.13 -5.55
C VAL A 25 18.28 -3.03 -4.27
N LEU A 26 17.63 -2.76 -3.13
CA LEU A 26 18.31 -2.56 -1.87
C LEU A 26 18.81 -3.90 -1.29
N PRO A 27 20.07 -3.96 -0.83
CA PRO A 27 20.57 -5.09 -0.05
C PRO A 27 19.71 -5.29 1.21
N LYS A 28 19.54 -6.55 1.64
CA LYS A 28 18.68 -6.90 2.78
C LYS A 28 19.10 -6.18 4.06
N GLU A 29 20.40 -5.91 4.24
CA GLU A 29 20.95 -5.23 5.41
C GLU A 29 20.59 -3.75 5.47
N LYS A 30 20.14 -3.17 4.35
CA LYS A 30 19.71 -1.78 4.22
C LYS A 30 18.19 -1.62 4.05
N SER A 31 17.46 -2.72 3.93
CA SER A 31 16.00 -2.70 3.76
C SER A 31 15.33 -2.55 5.12
N LEU A 32 14.37 -1.62 5.21
CA LEU A 32 13.51 -1.47 6.39
C LEU A 32 12.34 -2.46 6.37
N THR A 33 11.98 -2.98 5.20
CA THR A 33 10.83 -3.87 4.96
C THR A 33 11.29 -5.23 4.43
N SER A 34 10.38 -6.21 4.31
CA SER A 34 10.73 -7.59 3.95
C SER A 34 11.53 -7.75 2.65
N GLY A 35 11.31 -6.87 1.67
CA GLY A 35 11.91 -6.96 0.33
C GLY A 35 11.54 -8.23 -0.43
N ALA A 36 10.52 -8.98 0.01
CA ALA A 36 10.11 -10.22 -0.64
C ALA A 36 9.59 -9.95 -2.07
N PRO A 37 9.98 -10.76 -3.09
CA PRO A 37 9.58 -10.50 -4.48
C PRO A 37 8.06 -10.36 -4.68
N ALA A 38 7.26 -11.21 -4.05
CA ALA A 38 5.79 -11.14 -4.17
C ALA A 38 5.23 -9.85 -3.56
N TYR A 39 5.80 -9.40 -2.45
CA TYR A 39 5.42 -8.16 -1.79
C TYR A 39 5.82 -6.93 -2.60
N ASN A 40 7.01 -6.94 -3.21
CA ASN A 40 7.45 -5.86 -4.10
C ASN A 40 6.56 -5.75 -5.35
N VAL A 41 6.24 -6.87 -5.98
CA VAL A 41 5.30 -6.92 -7.13
C VAL A 41 3.93 -6.41 -6.74
N PHE A 42 3.43 -6.77 -5.55
CA PHE A 42 2.17 -6.26 -5.03
C PHE A 42 2.14 -4.72 -5.01
N HIS A 43 3.15 -4.06 -4.44
CA HIS A 43 3.19 -2.59 -4.41
C HIS A 43 3.27 -1.97 -5.81
N ILE A 44 4.06 -2.55 -6.72
CA ILE A 44 4.16 -2.04 -8.09
C ILE A 44 2.80 -2.13 -8.80
N ILE A 45 2.12 -3.27 -8.70
CA ILE A 45 0.80 -3.46 -9.34
C ILE A 45 -0.21 -2.45 -8.79
N PHE A 46 -0.33 -2.34 -7.46
CA PHE A 46 -1.29 -1.42 -6.86
C PHE A 46 -0.93 0.05 -7.09
N GLY A 47 0.35 0.40 -7.13
CA GLY A 47 0.80 1.74 -7.49
C GLY A 47 0.45 2.09 -8.95
N VAL A 48 0.62 1.16 -9.89
CA VAL A 48 0.21 1.36 -11.29
C VAL A 48 -1.32 1.49 -11.40
N ILE A 49 -2.08 0.63 -10.73
CA ILE A 49 -3.55 0.73 -10.68
C ILE A 49 -3.97 2.10 -10.12
N GLY A 50 -3.34 2.55 -9.02
CA GLY A 50 -3.60 3.85 -8.42
C GLY A 50 -3.35 5.01 -9.40
N LEU A 51 -2.25 4.97 -10.15
CA LEU A 51 -1.95 5.97 -11.19
C LEU A 51 -2.99 5.97 -12.32
N ILE A 52 -3.42 4.80 -12.78
CA ILE A 52 -4.48 4.69 -13.79
C ILE A 52 -5.77 5.34 -13.29
N ILE A 53 -6.14 5.08 -12.03
CA ILE A 53 -7.34 5.65 -11.41
C ILE A 53 -7.23 7.18 -11.28
N VAL A 54 -6.07 7.69 -10.85
CA VAL A 54 -5.79 9.14 -10.77
C VAL A 54 -5.91 9.80 -12.14
N TYR A 55 -5.30 9.20 -13.17
CA TYR A 55 -5.37 9.72 -14.54
C TYR A 55 -6.80 9.71 -15.10
N GLY A 56 -7.61 8.71 -14.72
CA GLY A 56 -9.02 8.64 -15.09
C GLY A 56 -9.91 9.66 -14.38
N GLY A 57 -9.45 10.28 -13.29
CA GLY A 57 -10.17 11.36 -12.58
C GLY A 57 -11.50 10.95 -11.93
N ASN A 58 -11.79 9.66 -11.82
CA ASN A 58 -13.06 9.17 -11.24
C ASN A 58 -13.00 9.19 -9.71
N ALA A 59 -13.70 10.15 -9.09
CA ALA A 59 -13.71 10.33 -7.63
C ALA A 59 -14.14 9.08 -6.87
N THR A 60 -15.17 8.37 -7.35
CA THR A 60 -15.63 7.12 -6.73
C THR A 60 -14.54 6.05 -6.75
N ALA A 61 -13.83 5.90 -7.86
CA ALA A 61 -12.74 4.93 -8.00
C ALA A 61 -11.55 5.31 -7.10
N ILE A 62 -11.18 6.59 -7.03
CA ILE A 62 -10.11 7.09 -6.16
C ILE A 62 -10.44 6.79 -4.69
N ARG A 63 -11.65 7.15 -4.25
CA ARG A 63 -12.12 6.88 -2.88
C ARG A 63 -12.15 5.38 -2.58
N SER A 64 -12.66 4.59 -3.51
CA SER A 64 -12.74 3.13 -3.37
C SER A 64 -11.35 2.50 -3.28
N PHE A 65 -10.37 3.02 -4.02
CA PHE A 65 -8.98 2.58 -3.94
C PHE A 65 -8.39 2.87 -2.56
N ASN A 66 -8.53 4.10 -2.03
CA ASN A 66 -7.98 4.45 -0.71
C ASN A 66 -8.56 3.56 0.39
N ILE A 67 -9.89 3.38 0.42
CA ILE A 67 -10.53 2.48 1.39
C ILE A 67 -10.07 1.04 1.17
N GLY A 68 -10.12 0.54 -0.07
CA GLY A 68 -9.80 -0.85 -0.39
C GLY A 68 -8.34 -1.20 -0.07
N PHE A 69 -7.40 -0.38 -0.52
CA PHE A 69 -5.98 -0.56 -0.23
C PHE A 69 -5.71 -0.43 1.27
N GLY A 70 -6.32 0.56 1.94
CA GLY A 70 -6.16 0.71 3.39
C GLY A 70 -6.68 -0.50 4.18
N MET A 71 -7.80 -1.10 3.74
CA MET A 71 -8.30 -2.35 4.32
C MET A 71 -7.38 -3.53 4.03
N ILE A 72 -6.74 -3.58 2.85
CA ILE A 72 -5.75 -4.62 2.53
C ILE A 72 -4.53 -4.47 3.46
N ASP A 73 -4.01 -3.26 3.67
CA ASP A 73 -2.92 -3.03 4.63
C ASP A 73 -3.30 -3.50 6.04
N LEU A 74 -4.46 -3.10 6.56
CA LEU A 74 -4.93 -3.57 7.87
C LEU A 74 -5.07 -5.10 7.93
N TYR A 75 -5.53 -5.71 6.85
CA TYR A 75 -5.57 -7.17 6.73
C TYR A 75 -4.17 -7.77 6.77
N GLN A 76 -3.17 -7.20 6.08
CA GLN A 76 -1.80 -7.71 6.09
C GLN A 76 -1.20 -7.70 7.50
N ALA A 77 -1.40 -6.62 8.27
CA ALA A 77 -0.98 -6.58 9.67
C ALA A 77 -1.67 -7.65 10.54
N ALA A 78 -2.99 -7.82 10.36
CA ALA A 78 -3.73 -8.87 11.06
C ALA A 78 -3.28 -10.28 10.63
N ALA A 79 -3.00 -10.46 9.34
CA ALA A 79 -2.57 -11.73 8.76
C ALA A 79 -1.17 -12.13 9.24
N SER A 80 -0.26 -11.16 9.34
CA SER A 80 1.06 -11.30 9.93
C SER A 80 0.97 -11.79 11.39
N PHE A 81 0.10 -11.17 12.20
CA PHE A 81 -0.11 -11.59 13.58
C PHE A 81 -0.74 -12.98 13.72
N ALA A 82 -1.68 -13.34 12.84
CA ALA A 82 -2.39 -14.61 12.87
C ALA A 82 -1.67 -15.75 12.12
N HIS A 83 -0.52 -15.47 11.51
CA HIS A 83 0.24 -16.38 10.65
C HIS A 83 -0.57 -17.01 9.51
N ILE A 84 -1.41 -16.20 8.85
CA ILE A 84 -2.26 -16.62 7.73
C ILE A 84 -1.76 -16.06 6.40
N PHE A 85 -2.35 -16.56 5.31
CA PHE A 85 -2.03 -16.10 3.96
C PHE A 85 -2.10 -14.56 3.83
N PRO A 86 -1.22 -13.91 3.04
CA PRO A 86 -0.04 -14.43 2.32
C PRO A 86 1.30 -14.32 3.08
N GLU A 87 1.35 -14.50 4.41
CA GLU A 87 2.57 -14.29 5.23
C GLU A 87 3.82 -14.98 4.65
N LYS A 88 3.70 -16.23 4.19
CA LYS A 88 4.85 -16.98 3.64
C LYS A 88 5.43 -16.35 2.37
N GLN A 89 4.59 -15.73 1.56
CA GLN A 89 4.97 -15.09 0.31
C GLN A 89 5.52 -13.69 0.55
N PHE A 90 4.92 -12.95 1.49
CA PHE A 90 5.24 -11.55 1.71
C PHE A 90 6.32 -11.34 2.78
N GLN A 91 6.55 -12.35 3.64
CA GLN A 91 7.61 -12.39 4.64
C GLN A 91 7.67 -11.13 5.51
N TRP A 92 6.51 -10.60 5.90
CA TRP A 92 6.41 -9.30 6.59
C TRP A 92 7.31 -9.23 7.82
N THR A 93 7.90 -8.06 7.98
CA THR A 93 8.67 -7.70 9.16
C THR A 93 7.82 -6.89 10.14
N ARG A 94 8.33 -6.65 11.35
CA ARG A 94 7.68 -5.75 12.30
C ARG A 94 7.52 -4.32 11.78
N ALA A 95 8.46 -3.86 10.96
CA ALA A 95 8.35 -2.55 10.33
C ALA A 95 7.21 -2.52 9.30
N ASP A 96 7.02 -3.61 8.56
CA ASP A 96 5.87 -3.77 7.66
C ASP A 96 4.55 -3.70 8.45
N ASP A 97 4.42 -4.44 9.55
CA ASP A 97 3.22 -4.43 10.40
C ASP A 97 2.85 -3.00 10.85
N VAL A 98 3.84 -2.23 11.32
CA VAL A 98 3.64 -0.85 11.78
C VAL A 98 3.20 0.05 10.62
N LEU A 99 3.86 -0.07 9.46
CA LEU A 99 3.48 0.69 8.27
C LEU A 99 2.06 0.35 7.82
N HIS A 100 1.70 -0.92 7.76
CA HIS A 100 0.37 -1.38 7.38
C HIS A 100 -0.72 -0.87 8.32
N ILE A 101 -0.48 -0.85 9.63
CA ILE A 101 -1.44 -0.29 10.59
C ILE A 101 -1.61 1.23 10.37
N VAL A 102 -0.50 1.97 10.31
CA VAL A 102 -0.53 3.43 10.25
C VAL A 102 -1.09 3.92 8.90
N ILE A 103 -0.56 3.39 7.79
CA ILE A 103 -1.00 3.76 6.44
C ILE A 103 -2.40 3.22 6.17
N GLY A 104 -2.68 1.97 6.55
CA GLY A 104 -4.00 1.37 6.36
C GLY A 104 -5.11 2.14 7.05
N ALA A 105 -4.92 2.47 8.34
CA ALA A 105 -5.89 3.28 9.08
C ALA A 105 -6.04 4.69 8.48
N ALA A 106 -4.94 5.34 8.10
CA ALA A 106 -4.97 6.66 7.49
C ALA A 106 -5.76 6.67 6.16
N LEU A 107 -5.50 5.71 5.27
CA LEU A 107 -6.17 5.60 3.98
C LEU A 107 -7.67 5.32 4.11
N VAL A 108 -8.07 4.44 5.05
CA VAL A 108 -9.49 4.19 5.33
C VAL A 108 -10.17 5.45 5.86
N LEU A 109 -9.57 6.15 6.83
CA LEU A 109 -10.12 7.38 7.39
C LEU A 109 -10.25 8.49 6.34
N ILE A 110 -9.22 8.69 5.52
CA ILE A 110 -9.24 9.64 4.41
C ILE A 110 -10.31 9.25 3.39
N GLY A 111 -10.41 7.96 3.05
CA GLY A 111 -11.45 7.43 2.17
C GLY A 111 -12.86 7.70 2.67
N ILE A 112 -13.09 7.67 3.97
CA ILE A 112 -14.43 7.86 4.56
C ILE A 112 -14.76 9.35 4.76
N LEU A 113 -13.79 10.15 5.23
CA LEU A 113 -14.00 11.51 5.73
C LEU A 113 -13.55 12.63 4.79
N GLY A 114 -12.66 12.31 3.84
CA GLY A 114 -12.00 13.27 2.95
C GLY A 114 -12.67 13.47 1.61
#